data_AF-A0A9W5RH02-F1
#
_entry.id   AF-A0A9W5RH02-F1
#
_cell.length_a   1.000
_cell.length_b   1.000
_cell.length_c   1.000
_cell.angle_alpha   90.00
_cell.angle_beta   90.00
_cell.angle_gamma   90.00
#
_symmetry.space_group_name_H-M   'P 1'
#
loop_
_entity.id
_entity.type
_entity.pdbx_description
1 polymer ?
#
loop_
_entity_poly.entity_id
_entity_poly.type
_entity_poly.pdbx_seq_one_letter_code
_entity_poly.pdbx_strand_id
1 'polypeptide(L)'
;MGVDIHYPDAFLLGNVAPDVHVGFMVPDYSHKVRYGRSHQSYPGSLPIPSYKRYQRNFMGGLNPAKYLLQTDFIQPNVSYCSDEQRSLVDQRQLRELIVGIWCHLVCDHVYNAHTRAFLRAHHIPTGEDARIRKQADFDIYGRSLDMNCLPEASDELFAVAAAHPQYGFTHSDVEQTLQVIQRIAEENRQNSVSSPQYQMLNTEFFSSAYKEAEETIVQGFMLQKHN
;
A
#
# COMPACT_ATOMS: atom_id res chain seq x y z
N MET A 1 -17.72 -11.40 13.14
CA MET A 1 -17.44 -10.02 13.58
C MET A 1 -16.10 -9.65 12.98
N GLY A 2 -16.06 -8.57 12.21
CA GLY A 2 -14.82 -8.01 11.68
C GLY A 2 -14.04 -7.26 12.75
N VAL A 3 -12.85 -6.78 12.42
CA VAL A 3 -12.03 -5.92 13.28
C VAL A 3 -11.95 -4.53 12.61
N ASP A 4 -12.18 -3.48 13.39
CA ASP A 4 -12.16 -2.11 12.91
C ASP A 4 -10.74 -1.50 12.93
N ILE A 5 -10.56 -0.45 12.12
CA ILE A 5 -9.38 0.42 12.12
C ILE A 5 -9.65 1.58 13.08
N HIS A 6 -8.77 1.78 14.06
CA HIS A 6 -8.91 2.82 15.09
C HIS A 6 -8.04 4.05 14.84
N TYR A 7 -6.97 3.89 14.07
CA TYR A 7 -5.97 4.89 13.73
C TYR A 7 -5.86 5.02 12.20
N PRO A 8 -6.85 5.66 11.56
CA PRO A 8 -6.95 5.73 10.11
C PRO A 8 -5.72 6.37 9.46
N ASP A 9 -5.09 7.36 10.07
CA ASP A 9 -3.91 8.03 9.49
C ASP A 9 -2.73 7.08 9.32
N ALA A 10 -2.46 6.24 10.32
CA ALA A 10 -1.40 5.24 10.25
C ALA A 10 -1.74 4.16 9.23
N PHE A 11 -2.99 3.68 9.23
CA PHE A 11 -3.45 2.71 8.23
C PHE A 11 -3.31 3.26 6.80
N LEU A 12 -3.75 4.50 6.56
CA LEU A 12 -3.70 5.15 5.24
C LEU A 12 -2.28 5.46 4.79
N LEU A 13 -1.39 5.92 5.69
CA LEU A 13 0.04 6.05 5.37
C LEU A 13 0.64 4.69 4.98
N GLY A 14 0.21 3.62 5.65
CA GLY A 14 0.63 2.26 5.32
C GLY A 14 0.26 1.85 3.90
N ASN A 15 -0.88 2.32 3.39
CA ASN A 15 -1.36 2.02 2.03
C ASN A 15 -0.50 2.66 0.92
N VAL A 16 0.41 3.58 1.25
CA VAL A 16 1.33 4.19 0.27
C VAL A 16 2.80 3.93 0.57
N ALA A 17 3.11 3.49 1.80
CA ALA A 17 4.48 3.28 2.27
C ALA A 17 5.38 2.42 1.35
N PRO A 18 4.90 1.34 0.70
CA PRO A 18 5.75 0.54 -0.20
C PRO A 18 6.35 1.31 -1.38
N ASP A 19 5.68 2.38 -1.82
CA ASP A 19 6.03 3.16 -3.00
C ASP A 19 6.83 4.44 -2.74
N VAL A 20 6.95 4.84 -1.47
CA VAL A 20 7.67 6.06 -1.10
C VAL A 20 9.17 5.94 -1.42
N HIS A 21 9.85 4.95 -0.83
CA HIS A 21 11.31 4.82 -0.94
C HIS A 21 11.80 4.05 -2.18
N VAL A 22 10.91 3.64 -3.09
CA VAL A 22 11.32 3.10 -4.41
C VAL A 22 11.60 4.20 -5.43
N GLY A 23 11.11 5.42 -5.16
CA GLY A 23 11.38 6.63 -5.93
C GLY A 23 10.44 6.88 -7.11
N PHE A 24 9.25 6.29 -7.10
CA PHE A 24 8.21 6.58 -8.10
C PHE A 24 7.19 7.60 -7.62
N MET A 25 6.92 7.65 -6.32
CA MET A 25 5.85 8.48 -5.75
C MET A 25 6.36 9.81 -5.18
N VAL A 26 7.41 9.76 -4.35
CA VAL A 26 7.97 10.95 -3.68
C VAL A 26 9.27 11.35 -4.39
N PRO A 27 9.46 12.63 -4.78
CA PRO A 27 10.66 13.05 -5.52
C PRO A 27 11.91 13.18 -4.65
N ASP A 28 11.78 13.70 -3.43
CA ASP A 28 12.88 14.01 -2.50
C ASP A 28 12.85 13.11 -1.25
N TYR A 29 12.94 11.80 -1.47
CA TYR A 29 12.94 10.81 -0.39
C TYR A 29 14.35 10.63 0.21
N SER A 30 14.42 10.40 1.51
CA SER A 30 15.66 10.38 2.30
C SER A 30 16.63 9.25 1.92
N HIS A 31 16.11 8.10 1.48
CA HIS A 31 16.90 6.93 1.12
C HIS A 31 16.13 5.92 0.27
N LYS A 32 16.87 5.13 -0.54
CA LYS A 32 16.26 4.16 -1.46
C LYS A 32 16.10 2.77 -0.83
N VAL A 33 14.89 2.22 -0.92
CA VAL A 33 14.59 0.81 -0.64
C VAL A 33 14.39 0.08 -1.97
N ARG A 34 15.10 -1.05 -2.16
CA ARG A 34 14.93 -1.87 -3.38
C ARG A 34 13.50 -2.40 -3.46
N TYR A 35 12.90 -2.38 -4.65
CA TYR A 35 11.52 -2.86 -4.88
C TYR A 35 11.24 -4.25 -4.28
N GLY A 36 12.16 -5.21 -4.47
CA GLY A 36 11.99 -6.55 -3.90
C GLY A 36 11.96 -6.61 -2.37
N ARG A 37 12.55 -5.62 -1.69
CA ARG A 37 12.47 -5.46 -0.25
C ARG A 37 11.19 -4.73 0.15
N SER A 38 10.87 -3.59 -0.49
CA SER A 38 9.67 -2.82 -0.16
C SER A 38 8.38 -3.60 -0.41
N HIS A 39 8.32 -4.39 -1.48
CA HIS A 39 7.12 -5.12 -1.90
C HIS A 39 7.14 -6.61 -1.53
N GLN A 40 8.21 -7.07 -0.85
CA GLN A 40 8.46 -8.49 -0.57
C GLN A 40 8.38 -9.37 -1.83
N SER A 41 8.71 -8.80 -3.00
CA SER A 41 8.56 -9.46 -4.28
C SER A 41 9.70 -10.45 -4.54
N TYR A 42 9.46 -11.41 -5.43
CA TYR A 42 10.53 -12.22 -5.99
C TYR A 42 11.20 -11.50 -7.17
N PRO A 43 12.51 -11.67 -7.38
CA PRO A 43 13.19 -11.11 -8.56
C PRO A 43 12.56 -11.58 -9.87
N GLY A 44 12.46 -10.68 -10.85
CA GLY A 44 11.92 -10.96 -12.19
C GLY A 44 11.75 -9.69 -13.01
N SER A 45 11.45 -9.81 -14.31
CA SER A 45 11.26 -8.66 -15.22
C SER A 45 10.04 -7.80 -14.91
N LEU A 46 9.00 -8.39 -14.30
CA LEU A 46 7.81 -7.70 -13.79
C LEU A 46 7.52 -8.18 -12.37
N PRO A 47 8.32 -7.83 -11.36
CA PRO A 47 8.21 -8.41 -10.03
C PRO A 47 6.75 -8.29 -9.51
N ILE A 48 6.19 -9.40 -9.00
CA ILE A 48 4.88 -9.37 -8.35
C ILE A 48 5.10 -9.22 -6.84
N PRO A 49 4.54 -8.19 -6.19
CA PRO A 49 4.51 -8.07 -4.74
C PRO A 49 4.00 -9.35 -4.07
N SER A 50 4.41 -9.63 -2.83
CA SER A 50 3.90 -10.79 -2.11
C SER A 50 3.36 -10.40 -0.75
N TYR A 51 2.06 -10.08 -0.70
CA TYR A 51 1.35 -9.82 0.55
C TYR A 51 1.42 -11.02 1.51
N LYS A 52 1.42 -12.26 1.00
CA LYS A 52 1.60 -13.47 1.83
C LYS A 52 2.98 -13.55 2.48
N ARG A 53 4.03 -13.18 1.75
CA ARG A 53 5.39 -13.13 2.31
C ARG A 53 5.51 -12.00 3.33
N TYR A 54 4.94 -10.83 3.04
CA TYR A 54 4.87 -9.73 4.00
C TYR A 54 4.13 -10.15 5.28
N GLN A 55 2.95 -10.77 5.15
CA GLN A 55 2.17 -11.31 6.26
C GLN A 55 2.99 -12.29 7.11
N ARG A 56 3.70 -13.23 6.49
CA ARG A 56 4.57 -14.15 7.23
C ARG A 56 5.67 -13.42 8.00
N ASN A 57 6.31 -12.44 7.38
CA ASN A 57 7.52 -11.81 7.90
C ASN A 57 7.24 -10.73 8.95
N PHE A 58 6.14 -9.98 8.81
CA PHE A 58 5.82 -8.81 9.66
C PHE A 58 4.59 -9.01 10.53
N MET A 59 3.71 -9.95 10.17
CA MET A 59 2.48 -10.25 10.93
C MET A 59 2.53 -11.64 11.59
N GLY A 60 3.69 -12.31 11.58
CA GLY A 60 3.83 -13.66 12.11
C GLY A 60 2.99 -14.71 11.39
N GLY A 61 2.57 -14.43 10.15
CA GLY A 61 1.65 -15.27 9.38
C GLY A 61 0.17 -15.11 9.75
N LEU A 62 -0.16 -14.29 10.75
CA LEU A 62 -1.54 -13.97 11.12
C LEU A 62 -2.22 -13.17 10.00
N ASN A 63 -3.52 -13.38 9.82
CA ASN A 63 -4.31 -12.49 8.98
C ASN A 63 -4.49 -11.12 9.68
N PRO A 64 -4.84 -10.05 8.94
CA PRO A 64 -5.08 -8.72 9.52
C PRO A 64 -5.92 -8.73 10.79
N ALA A 65 -7.07 -9.40 10.79
CA ALA A 65 -7.96 -9.45 11.94
C ALA A 65 -7.28 -10.00 13.20
N LYS A 66 -6.61 -11.16 13.10
CA LYS A 66 -5.90 -11.78 14.23
C LYS A 66 -4.68 -10.96 14.65
N TYR A 67 -3.99 -10.36 13.69
CA TYR A 67 -2.80 -9.56 13.94
C TYR A 67 -3.12 -8.27 14.71
N LEU A 68 -4.21 -7.59 14.36
CA LEU A 68 -4.68 -6.38 15.05
C LEU A 68 -5.12 -6.64 16.50
N LEU A 69 -5.55 -7.85 16.82
CA LEU A 69 -5.93 -8.26 18.18
C LEU A 69 -4.75 -8.66 19.06
N GLN A 70 -3.53 -8.77 18.51
CA GLN A 70 -2.38 -9.11 19.33
C GLN A 70 -1.94 -7.93 20.19
N THR A 71 -1.34 -8.25 21.34
CA THR A 71 -0.82 -7.27 22.32
C THR A 71 0.68 -7.43 22.54
N ASP A 72 1.36 -8.27 21.73
CA ASP A 72 2.81 -8.43 21.83
C ASP A 72 3.52 -7.12 21.46
N PHE A 73 4.71 -6.92 22.02
CA PHE A 73 5.47 -5.70 21.76
C PHE A 73 6.27 -5.85 20.46
N ILE A 74 6.05 -4.94 19.53
CA ILE A 74 6.80 -4.81 18.28
C ILE A 74 7.99 -3.89 18.55
N GLN A 75 9.19 -4.44 18.39
CA GLN A 75 10.44 -3.68 18.54
C GLN A 75 10.54 -2.58 17.47
N PRO A 76 10.60 -1.29 17.86
CA PRO A 76 10.77 -0.20 16.91
C PRO A 76 12.12 -0.23 16.20
N ASN A 77 12.17 0.32 15.00
CA ASN A 77 13.40 0.51 14.25
C ASN A 77 14.31 1.56 14.92
N VAL A 78 15.27 1.11 15.73
CA VAL A 78 16.20 1.99 16.46
C VAL A 78 17.14 2.81 15.57
N SER A 79 17.25 2.48 14.27
CA SER A 79 18.07 3.26 13.34
C SER A 79 17.39 4.54 12.86
N TYR A 80 16.06 4.58 12.88
CA TYR A 80 15.26 5.71 12.36
C TYR A 80 14.35 6.34 13.40
N CYS A 81 13.99 5.59 14.44
CA CYS A 81 13.12 6.04 15.53
C CYS A 81 13.97 6.46 16.73
N SER A 82 14.02 7.78 17.01
CA SER A 82 14.79 8.34 18.13
C SER A 82 14.26 7.84 19.49
N ASP A 83 15.01 8.04 20.58
CA ASP A 83 14.53 7.68 21.92
C ASP A 83 13.25 8.46 22.29
N GLU A 84 13.15 9.73 21.90
CA GLU A 84 11.96 10.56 22.09
C GLU A 84 10.78 10.01 21.30
N GLN A 85 10.97 9.72 20.01
CA GLN A 85 9.91 9.17 19.16
C GLN A 85 9.42 7.81 19.67
N ARG A 86 10.31 6.96 20.18
CA ARG A 86 9.94 5.65 20.75
C ARG A 86 8.96 5.77 21.90
N SER A 87 8.99 6.85 22.67
CA SER A 87 8.03 7.09 23.76
C SER A 87 6.61 7.40 23.26
N LEU A 88 6.47 7.84 22.00
CA LEU A 88 5.21 8.16 21.34
C LEU A 88 4.63 7.00 20.52
N VAL A 89 5.39 5.92 20.31
CA VAL A 89 4.96 4.79 19.46
C VAL A 89 3.86 3.99 20.17
N ASP A 90 2.63 4.18 19.70
CA ASP A 90 1.52 3.30 20.03
C ASP A 90 1.61 1.98 19.24
N GLN A 91 1.57 0.85 19.96
CA GLN A 91 1.70 -0.49 19.37
C GLN A 91 0.52 -0.85 18.45
N ARG A 92 -0.69 -0.39 18.77
CA ARG A 92 -1.87 -0.62 17.94
C ARG A 92 -1.79 0.22 16.65
N GLN A 93 -1.37 1.47 16.76
CA GLN A 93 -1.15 2.33 15.58
C GLN A 93 -0.07 1.75 14.65
N LEU A 94 1.02 1.23 15.21
CA LEU A 94 2.06 0.54 14.43
C LEU A 94 1.53 -0.72 13.74
N ARG A 95 0.65 -1.49 14.37
CA ARG A 95 0.00 -2.63 13.72
C ARG A 95 -0.91 -2.21 12.56
N GLU A 96 -1.66 -1.13 12.73
CA GLU A 96 -2.53 -0.62 11.68
C GLU A 96 -1.74 -0.07 10.48
N LEU A 97 -0.57 0.56 10.71
CA LEU A 97 0.38 0.87 9.65
C LEU A 97 0.81 -0.39 8.88
N ILE A 98 1.21 -1.45 9.60
CA ILE A 98 1.63 -2.74 9.03
C ILE A 98 0.50 -3.38 8.21
N VAL A 99 -0.74 -3.33 8.70
CA VAL A 99 -1.90 -3.84 7.95
C VAL A 99 -2.21 -2.97 6.73
N GLY A 100 -2.05 -1.66 6.80
CA GLY A 100 -2.17 -0.76 5.65
C GLY A 100 -1.18 -1.14 4.54
N ILE A 101 0.07 -1.44 4.91
CA ILE A 101 1.09 -1.96 3.98
C ILE A 101 0.65 -3.28 3.37
N TRP A 102 0.10 -4.20 4.16
CA TRP A 102 -0.43 -5.46 3.64
C TRP A 102 -1.55 -5.22 2.61
N CYS A 103 -2.45 -4.26 2.85
CA CYS A 103 -3.54 -3.91 1.91
C CYS A 103 -2.99 -3.38 0.59
N HIS A 104 -2.02 -2.47 0.63
CA HIS A 104 -1.31 -2.02 -0.57
C HIS A 104 -0.75 -3.21 -1.35
N LEU A 105 -0.03 -4.12 -0.68
CA LEU A 105 0.59 -5.26 -1.35
C LEU A 105 -0.43 -6.25 -1.93
N VAL A 106 -1.65 -6.34 -1.38
CA VAL A 106 -2.74 -7.10 -1.99
C VAL A 106 -3.18 -6.45 -3.29
N CYS A 107 -3.52 -5.17 -3.27
CA CYS A 107 -3.94 -4.41 -4.46
C CYS A 107 -2.87 -4.51 -5.56
N ASP A 108 -1.62 -4.29 -5.18
CA ASP A 108 -0.50 -4.24 -6.10
C ASP A 108 -0.14 -5.63 -6.66
N HIS A 109 -0.29 -6.69 -5.84
CA HIS A 109 -0.18 -8.08 -6.31
C HIS A 109 -1.26 -8.41 -7.34
N VAL A 110 -2.53 -8.16 -7.01
CA VAL A 110 -3.68 -8.49 -7.86
C VAL A 110 -3.61 -7.71 -9.17
N TYR A 111 -3.39 -6.40 -9.11
CA TYR A 111 -3.27 -5.57 -10.30
C TYR A 111 -2.15 -6.06 -11.24
N ASN A 112 -0.98 -6.39 -10.70
CA ASN A 112 0.13 -6.91 -11.49
C ASN A 112 -0.11 -8.33 -12.03
N ALA A 113 -0.80 -9.19 -11.27
CA ALA A 113 -1.17 -10.53 -11.71
C ALA A 113 -2.17 -10.49 -12.87
N HIS A 114 -3.22 -9.68 -12.74
CA HIS A 114 -4.20 -9.42 -13.79
C HIS A 114 -3.54 -8.81 -15.02
N THR A 115 -2.67 -7.80 -14.83
CA THR A 115 -1.94 -7.16 -15.95
C THR A 115 -1.17 -8.20 -16.76
N ARG A 116 -0.43 -9.08 -16.08
CA ARG A 116 0.32 -10.17 -16.73
C ARG A 116 -0.59 -11.14 -17.48
N ALA A 117 -1.77 -11.47 -16.94
CA ALA A 117 -2.73 -12.32 -17.61
C ALA A 117 -3.31 -11.66 -18.86
N PHE A 118 -3.68 -10.38 -18.75
CA PHE A 118 -4.21 -9.58 -19.86
C PHE A 118 -3.19 -9.46 -21.01
N LEU A 119 -1.94 -9.06 -20.72
CA LEU A 119 -0.90 -8.94 -21.74
C LEU A 119 -0.68 -10.26 -22.49
N ARG A 120 -0.71 -11.40 -21.78
CA ARG A 120 -0.59 -12.72 -22.41
C ARG A 120 -1.80 -13.04 -23.30
N ALA A 121 -3.02 -12.85 -22.81
CA ALA A 121 -4.24 -13.15 -23.56
C ALA A 121 -4.35 -12.32 -24.86
N HIS A 122 -3.91 -11.06 -24.80
CA HIS A 122 -3.96 -10.13 -25.92
C HIS A 122 -2.67 -10.09 -26.76
N HIS A 123 -1.70 -10.97 -26.49
CA HIS A 123 -0.41 -11.03 -27.18
C HIS A 123 0.34 -9.69 -27.22
N ILE A 124 0.18 -8.88 -26.16
CA ILE A 124 0.85 -7.58 -26.04
C ILE A 124 2.25 -7.82 -25.46
N PRO A 125 3.33 -7.38 -26.15
CA PRO A 125 4.68 -7.56 -25.64
C PRO A 125 4.89 -6.76 -24.36
N THR A 126 5.59 -7.36 -23.40
CA THR A 126 6.07 -6.63 -22.22
C THR A 126 7.16 -5.65 -22.63
N GLY A 127 7.14 -4.44 -22.09
CA GLY A 127 8.12 -3.42 -22.40
C GLY A 127 7.67 -2.05 -21.93
N GLU A 128 8.42 -1.03 -22.36
CA GLU A 128 8.21 0.34 -21.93
C GLU A 128 6.83 0.89 -22.36
N ASP A 129 6.41 0.61 -23.59
CA ASP A 129 5.10 1.06 -24.10
C ASP A 129 3.94 0.46 -23.29
N ALA A 130 4.02 -0.83 -22.96
CA ALA A 130 3.04 -1.50 -22.11
C ALA A 130 3.04 -0.92 -20.69
N ARG A 131 4.22 -0.56 -20.16
CA ARG A 131 4.36 0.09 -18.84
C ARG A 131 3.71 1.48 -18.82
N ILE A 132 3.96 2.30 -19.84
CA ILE A 132 3.42 3.66 -19.97
C ILE A 132 1.89 3.61 -20.07
N ARG A 133 1.35 2.77 -20.96
CA ARG A 133 -0.11 2.63 -21.14
C ARG A 133 -0.79 2.08 -19.90
N LYS A 134 -0.17 1.10 -19.24
CA LYS A 134 -0.65 0.56 -17.94
C LYS A 134 -0.77 1.66 -16.89
N GLN A 135 0.24 2.53 -16.77
CA GLN A 135 0.22 3.63 -15.80
C GLN A 135 -0.87 4.65 -16.17
N ALA A 136 -0.94 5.05 -17.44
CA ALA A 136 -1.95 5.99 -17.91
C ALA A 136 -3.39 5.49 -17.67
N ASP A 137 -3.65 4.21 -17.92
CA ASP A 137 -4.95 3.61 -17.67
C ASP A 137 -5.28 3.52 -16.17
N PHE A 138 -4.27 3.26 -15.33
CA PHE A 138 -4.43 3.28 -13.88
C PHE A 138 -4.77 4.68 -13.35
N ASP A 139 -4.12 5.71 -13.88
CA ASP A 139 -4.41 7.10 -13.50
C ASP A 139 -5.84 7.49 -13.87
N ILE A 140 -6.32 7.06 -15.05
CA ILE A 140 -7.71 7.25 -15.48
C ILE A 140 -8.68 6.47 -14.58
N TYR A 141 -8.33 5.24 -14.19
CA TYR A 141 -9.13 4.46 -13.24
C TYR A 141 -9.22 5.17 -11.89
N GLY A 142 -8.12 5.71 -11.37
CA GLY A 142 -8.10 6.48 -10.12
C GLY A 142 -9.05 7.68 -10.15
N ARG A 143 -9.14 8.40 -11.28
CA ARG A 143 -10.09 9.51 -11.49
C ARG A 143 -11.56 9.09 -11.55
N SER A 144 -11.84 7.80 -11.72
CA SER A 144 -13.22 7.27 -11.68
C SER A 144 -13.67 6.90 -10.27
N LEU A 145 -12.77 6.92 -9.29
CA LEU A 145 -13.05 6.58 -7.90
C LEU A 145 -13.23 7.85 -7.06
N ASP A 146 -14.02 7.73 -5.99
CA ASP A 146 -14.15 8.76 -4.98
C ASP A 146 -13.22 8.47 -3.80
N MET A 147 -12.64 9.53 -3.22
CA MET A 147 -11.72 9.42 -2.10
C MET A 147 -12.21 10.26 -0.93
N ASN A 148 -12.58 9.56 0.15
CA ASN A 148 -13.27 10.15 1.28
C ASN A 148 -12.36 10.58 2.44
N CYS A 149 -11.11 10.14 2.46
CA CYS A 149 -10.20 10.36 3.57
C CYS A 149 -8.75 10.38 3.10
N LEU A 150 -7.93 11.18 3.76
CA LEU A 150 -6.48 11.26 3.61
C LEU A 150 -5.87 11.24 5.02
N PRO A 151 -4.66 10.67 5.20
CA PRO A 151 -3.97 10.74 6.47
C PRO A 151 -3.54 12.17 6.79
N GLU A 152 -3.66 12.55 8.05
CA GLU A 152 -3.24 13.85 8.57
C GLU A 152 -1.93 13.75 9.38
N ALA A 153 -1.14 14.82 9.36
CA ALA A 153 0.12 14.88 10.08
C ALA A 153 -0.10 14.93 11.59
N SER A 154 0.65 14.13 12.34
CA SER A 154 0.71 14.14 13.81
C SER A 154 2.05 13.60 14.29
N ASP A 155 2.45 13.97 15.51
CA ASP A 155 3.69 13.48 16.13
C ASP A 155 3.67 11.95 16.26
N GLU A 156 2.50 11.38 16.56
CA GLU A 156 2.27 9.95 16.65
C GLU A 156 2.45 9.26 15.28
N LEU A 157 1.92 9.86 14.19
CA LEU A 157 2.11 9.34 12.84
C LEU A 157 3.59 9.33 12.45
N PHE A 158 4.33 10.42 12.73
CA PHE A 158 5.77 10.49 12.47
C PHE A 158 6.54 9.43 13.26
N ALA A 159 6.21 9.25 14.54
CA ALA A 159 6.86 8.25 15.39
C ALA A 159 6.62 6.82 14.89
N VAL A 160 5.37 6.48 14.53
CA VAL A 160 5.01 5.14 14.03
C VAL A 160 5.61 4.85 12.66
N ALA A 161 5.66 5.84 11.76
CA ALA A 161 6.31 5.70 10.46
C ALA A 161 7.83 5.44 10.60
N ALA A 162 8.49 6.16 11.51
CA ALA A 162 9.90 5.95 11.84
C ALA A 162 10.14 4.58 12.48
N ALA A 163 9.20 4.10 13.31
CA ALA A 163 9.29 2.83 14.01
C ALA A 163 9.21 1.60 13.10
N HIS A 164 8.65 1.70 11.89
CA HIS A 164 8.48 0.53 11.02
C HIS A 164 9.84 -0.06 10.56
N PRO A 165 10.12 -1.37 10.82
CA PRO A 165 11.44 -1.97 10.60
C PRO A 165 11.96 -1.96 9.16
N GLN A 166 11.06 -1.99 8.18
CA GLN A 166 11.45 -2.12 6.77
C GLN A 166 11.75 -0.80 6.07
N TYR A 167 11.03 0.27 6.42
CA TYR A 167 11.00 1.51 5.64
C TYR A 167 11.74 2.65 6.32
N GLY A 168 11.70 2.76 7.66
CA GLY A 168 12.46 3.78 8.38
C GLY A 168 12.20 5.20 7.86
N PHE A 169 10.96 5.67 7.95
CA PHE A 169 10.61 7.01 7.48
C PHE A 169 11.31 8.08 8.32
N THR A 170 11.90 9.07 7.65
CA THR A 170 12.24 10.34 8.29
C THR A 170 11.00 11.24 8.37
N HIS A 171 11.04 12.28 9.19
CA HIS A 171 9.97 13.28 9.27
C HIS A 171 9.64 13.88 7.89
N SER A 172 10.69 14.27 7.15
CA SER A 172 10.55 14.83 5.80
C SER A 172 9.93 13.83 4.81
N ASP A 173 10.20 12.53 4.93
CA ASP A 173 9.58 11.53 4.06
C ASP A 173 8.06 11.50 4.25
N VAL A 174 7.60 11.57 5.50
CA VAL A 174 6.17 11.57 5.82
C VAL A 174 5.53 12.86 5.30
N GLU A 175 6.09 14.04 5.62
CA GLU A 175 5.55 15.32 5.14
C GLU A 175 5.41 15.38 3.61
N GLN A 176 6.45 14.96 2.88
CA GLN A 176 6.43 14.93 1.42
C GLN A 176 5.42 13.91 0.90
N THR A 177 5.29 12.76 1.55
CA THR A 177 4.26 11.76 1.21
C THR A 177 2.86 12.36 1.36
N LEU A 178 2.58 13.05 2.47
CA LEU A 178 1.28 13.70 2.72
C LEU A 178 0.96 14.79 1.68
N GLN A 179 1.96 15.57 1.27
CA GLN A 179 1.79 16.57 0.21
C GLN A 179 1.49 15.92 -1.15
N VAL A 180 2.19 14.82 -1.49
CA VAL A 180 1.97 14.10 -2.75
C VAL A 180 0.57 13.50 -2.81
N ILE A 181 0.12 12.79 -1.76
CA ILE A 181 -1.22 12.19 -1.74
C ILE A 181 -2.31 13.26 -1.79
N GLN A 182 -2.12 14.40 -1.13
CA GLN A 182 -3.07 15.51 -1.17
C GLN A 182 -3.16 16.11 -2.58
N ARG A 183 -2.02 16.27 -3.26
CA ARG A 183 -2.00 16.74 -4.65
C ARG A 183 -2.71 15.75 -5.58
N ILE A 184 -2.41 14.45 -5.48
CA ILE A 184 -3.06 13.41 -6.29
C ILE A 184 -4.58 13.40 -6.03
N ALA A 185 -5.00 13.56 -4.77
CA ALA A 185 -6.41 13.65 -4.40
C ALA A 185 -7.14 14.78 -5.13
N GLU A 186 -6.53 15.97 -5.11
CA GLU A 186 -7.10 17.16 -5.72
C GLU A 186 -7.11 17.05 -7.24
N GLU A 187 -6.02 16.56 -7.85
CA GLU A 187 -5.94 16.31 -9.28
C GLU A 187 -7.00 15.29 -9.74
N ASN A 188 -7.23 14.23 -8.96
CA ASN A 188 -8.25 13.23 -9.28
C ASN A 188 -9.67 13.79 -9.17
N ARG A 189 -9.94 14.61 -8.15
CA ARG A 189 -11.23 15.29 -7.96
C ARG A 189 -11.51 16.27 -9.10
N GLN A 190 -10.53 17.09 -9.48
CA GLN A 190 -10.65 18.06 -10.57
C GLN A 190 -10.85 17.40 -11.93
N ASN A 191 -10.22 16.25 -12.13
CA ASN A 191 -10.28 15.50 -13.39
C ASN A 191 -11.17 14.26 -13.30
N SER A 192 -12.20 14.27 -12.44
CA SER A 192 -13.03 13.08 -12.23
C SER A 192 -13.71 12.62 -13.52
N VAL A 193 -13.76 11.30 -13.74
CA VAL A 193 -14.32 10.72 -14.98
C VAL A 193 -15.37 9.67 -14.62
N SER A 194 -16.62 9.91 -15.03
CA SER A 194 -17.73 8.95 -14.83
C SER A 194 -17.74 7.79 -15.83
N SER A 195 -17.06 7.93 -16.97
CA SER A 195 -16.98 6.90 -18.02
C SER A 195 -15.55 6.83 -18.57
N PRO A 196 -14.65 6.11 -17.88
CA PRO A 196 -13.23 6.09 -18.22
C PRO A 196 -12.99 5.42 -19.58
N GLN A 197 -12.16 6.06 -20.40
CA GLN A 197 -11.69 5.50 -21.67
C GLN A 197 -10.23 5.10 -21.54
N TYR A 198 -9.98 3.80 -21.63
CA TYR A 198 -8.66 3.21 -21.46
C TYR A 198 -7.98 2.98 -22.80
N GLN A 199 -6.65 3.07 -22.82
CA GLN A 199 -5.82 2.88 -24.00
C GLN A 199 -5.47 1.41 -24.23
N MET A 200 -5.23 0.64 -23.17
CA MET A 200 -4.77 -0.75 -23.24
C MET A 200 -5.66 -1.70 -22.45
N LEU A 201 -5.90 -1.37 -21.19
CA LEU A 201 -6.77 -2.13 -20.29
C LEU A 201 -8.24 -1.80 -20.60
N ASN A 202 -9.16 -2.42 -19.88
CA ASN A 202 -10.59 -2.17 -20.08
C ASN A 202 -11.36 -2.25 -18.75
N THR A 203 -12.66 -1.90 -18.79
CA THR A 203 -13.52 -1.92 -17.60
C THR A 203 -13.63 -3.30 -16.97
N GLU A 204 -13.69 -4.37 -17.77
CA GLU A 204 -13.75 -5.75 -17.27
C GLU A 204 -12.49 -6.11 -16.48
N PHE A 205 -11.31 -5.72 -16.97
CA PHE A 205 -10.04 -5.87 -16.27
C PHE A 205 -10.09 -5.19 -14.89
N PHE A 206 -10.46 -3.91 -14.83
CA PHE A 206 -10.43 -3.16 -13.58
C PHE A 206 -11.48 -3.69 -12.59
N SER A 207 -12.68 -4.00 -13.06
CA SER A 207 -13.73 -4.57 -12.22
C SER A 207 -13.33 -5.92 -11.62
N SER A 208 -12.68 -6.79 -12.40
CA SER A 208 -12.22 -8.10 -11.95
C SER A 208 -11.07 -7.98 -10.94
N ALA A 209 -10.08 -7.13 -11.24
CA ALA A 209 -8.96 -6.89 -10.34
C ALA A 209 -9.42 -6.24 -9.02
N TYR A 210 -10.33 -5.25 -9.08
CA TYR A 210 -10.89 -4.61 -7.90
C TYR A 210 -11.62 -5.61 -7.01
N LYS A 211 -12.51 -6.41 -7.60
CA LYS A 211 -13.28 -7.42 -6.87
C LYS A 211 -12.37 -8.44 -6.17
N GLU A 212 -11.35 -8.95 -6.84
CA GLU A 212 -10.42 -9.90 -6.22
C GLU A 212 -9.62 -9.26 -5.08
N ALA A 213 -9.17 -8.01 -5.25
CA ALA A 213 -8.47 -7.28 -4.20
C ALA A 213 -9.38 -7.01 -2.99
N GLU A 214 -10.60 -6.54 -3.22
CA GLU A 214 -11.62 -6.30 -2.19
C GLU A 214 -11.94 -7.59 -1.43
N GLU A 215 -12.25 -8.68 -2.12
CA GLU A 215 -12.54 -9.98 -1.50
C GLU A 215 -11.37 -10.48 -0.64
N THR A 216 -10.13 -10.32 -1.14
CA THR A 216 -8.92 -10.70 -0.40
C THR A 216 -8.73 -9.86 0.85
N ILE A 217 -8.93 -8.54 0.77
CA ILE A 217 -8.83 -7.64 1.91
C ILE A 217 -9.92 -7.97 2.93
N VAL A 218 -11.18 -8.04 2.51
CA VAL A 218 -12.33 -8.38 3.37
C VAL A 218 -12.09 -9.70 4.10
N GLN A 219 -11.63 -10.75 3.40
CA GLN A 219 -11.25 -12.03 4.01
C GLN A 219 -10.16 -11.87 5.08
N GLY A 220 -9.18 -10.99 4.86
CA GLY A 220 -8.13 -10.67 5.82
C GLY A 220 -8.65 -10.08 7.14
N PHE A 221 -9.71 -9.27 7.06
CA PHE A 221 -10.35 -8.61 8.21
C PHE A 221 -11.45 -9.44 8.89
N MET A 222 -11.73 -10.66 8.40
CA MET A 222 -12.65 -11.58 9.06
C MET A 222 -11.94 -12.45 10.10
N LEU A 223 -12.53 -12.54 11.29
CA LEU A 223 -12.16 -13.55 12.28
C LEU A 223 -12.65 -14.92 11.80
N GLN A 224 -11.73 -15.73 11.30
CA GLN A 224 -12.01 -17.12 10.96
C GLN A 224 -12.37 -17.89 12.24
N LYS A 225 -13.58 -18.46 12.30
CA LYS A 225 -13.95 -19.42 13.33
C LYS A 225 -13.14 -20.70 13.06
N HIS A 226 -12.28 -21.07 14.00
CA HIS A 226 -11.75 -22.43 14.02
C HIS A 226 -12.88 -23.34 14.51
N ASN A 227 -13.34 -24.24 13.65
CA ASN A 227 -14.17 -25.38 14.05
C ASN A 227 -13.28 -26.47 14.63
#